data_AF-F0Y106-F1
#
_entry.id   AF-F0Y106-F1
#
_cell.length_a   1.000
_cell.length_b   1.000
_cell.length_c   1.000
_cell.angle_alpha   90.00
_cell.angle_beta   90.00
_cell.angle_gamma   90.00
#
_symmetry.space_group_name_H-M   'P 1'
#
loop_
_entity.id
_entity.type
_entity.pdbx_description
1 polymer ?
#
loop_
_entity_poly.entity_id
_entity_poly.type
_entity_poly.pdbx_seq_one_letter_code
_entity_poly.pdbx_strand_id
1 'polypeptide(L)'
;EGLLDPKRCVQLGIRGTLAAPDAWAFSTASGMTVIPMDELVEDYVRKGATGITALAAKVAAVVAGPAYLSFDIDVLDPAFAPGTGTPEAGGLATREAQQILRALLGAAEQGALDVVAADLVEVAPPFDAADMTSLAAANLLHDILAILATGVARRRRTS
;
A
#
# COMPACT_ATOMS: atom_id res chain seq x y z
N GLU A 1 5.95 -21.99 7.97
CA GLU A 1 4.82 -21.72 8.90
C GLU A 1 3.52 -21.28 8.20
N GLY A 2 3.47 -21.10 6.87
CA GLY A 2 2.19 -20.99 6.13
C GLY A 2 1.29 -19.81 6.52
N LEU A 3 1.87 -18.77 7.14
CA LEU A 3 1.14 -17.63 7.72
C LEU A 3 0.65 -16.64 6.65
N LEU A 4 1.31 -16.61 5.49
CA LEU A 4 0.98 -15.77 4.35
C LEU A 4 0.80 -16.67 3.12
N ASP A 5 -0.30 -16.49 2.39
CA ASP A 5 -0.49 -17.08 1.06
C ASP A 5 0.10 -16.14 0.02
N PRO A 6 1.24 -16.48 -0.63
CA PRO A 6 1.88 -15.61 -1.60
C PRO A 6 0.97 -15.27 -2.79
N LYS A 7 0.07 -16.18 -3.18
CA LYS A 7 -0.84 -15.97 -4.32
C LYS A 7 -1.93 -14.93 -4.04
N ARG A 8 -2.13 -14.60 -2.76
CA ARG A 8 -3.03 -13.55 -2.28
C ARG A 8 -2.28 -12.31 -1.80
N CYS A 9 -1.01 -12.17 -2.21
CA CYS A 9 -0.17 -11.04 -1.86
C CYS A 9 0.02 -10.11 -3.08
N VAL A 10 -0.13 -8.81 -2.84
CA VAL A 10 0.14 -7.76 -3.83
C VAL A 10 1.16 -6.79 -3.22
N GLN A 11 2.28 -6.57 -3.90
CA GLN A 11 3.29 -5.58 -3.55
C GLN A 11 3.19 -4.41 -4.53
N LEU A 12 3.07 -3.18 -4.02
CA LEU A 12 2.91 -1.97 -4.82
C LEU A 12 4.11 -1.05 -4.60
N GLY A 13 4.68 -0.51 -5.68
CA GLY A 13 5.69 0.54 -5.57
C GLY A 13 7.11 0.05 -5.30
N ILE A 14 7.38 -1.25 -5.54
CA ILE A 14 8.73 -1.80 -5.50
C ILE A 14 9.62 -1.01 -6.48
N ARG A 15 10.75 -0.51 -5.98
CA ARG A 15 11.75 0.28 -6.71
C ARG A 15 13.13 0.15 -6.04
N GLY A 16 14.13 0.76 -6.66
CA GLY A 16 15.46 0.91 -6.08
C GLY A 16 16.57 0.67 -7.10
N THR A 17 17.71 1.31 -6.86
CA THR A 17 18.90 1.18 -7.72
C THR A 17 19.69 -0.11 -7.47
N LEU A 18 19.44 -0.77 -6.33
CA LEU A 18 19.93 -2.10 -6.00
C LEU A 18 19.16 -3.18 -6.77
N ALA A 19 19.16 -3.06 -8.09
CA ALA A 19 18.73 -4.12 -8.99
C ALA A 19 19.82 -5.20 -9.02
N ALA A 20 19.91 -6.00 -7.96
CA ALA A 20 20.30 -7.38 -8.20
C ALA A 20 19.24 -7.94 -9.18
N PRO A 21 19.62 -8.57 -10.31
CA PRO A 21 18.67 -9.04 -11.33
C PRO A 21 17.54 -9.93 -10.79
N ASP A 22 17.73 -10.43 -9.57
CA ASP A 22 16.91 -11.36 -8.82
C ASP A 22 16.37 -10.81 -7.49
N ALA A 23 16.54 -9.52 -7.18
CA ALA A 23 16.12 -8.92 -5.89
C ALA A 23 14.65 -9.23 -5.54
N TRP A 24 13.81 -9.34 -6.57
CA TRP A 24 12.37 -9.63 -6.46
C TRP A 24 11.98 -10.99 -7.04
N ALA A 25 12.97 -11.78 -7.50
CA ALA A 25 12.72 -13.09 -8.10
C ALA A 25 12.02 -14.02 -7.11
N PHE A 26 12.28 -13.90 -5.81
CA PHE A 26 11.57 -14.64 -4.78
C PHE A 26 10.08 -14.32 -4.76
N SER A 27 9.68 -13.04 -4.79
CA SER A 27 8.26 -12.63 -4.78
C SER A 27 7.52 -13.23 -5.96
N THR A 28 8.08 -13.06 -7.16
CA THR A 28 7.47 -13.59 -8.39
C THR A 28 7.47 -15.12 -8.42
N ALA A 29 8.59 -15.77 -8.04
CA ALA A 29 8.69 -17.24 -8.00
C ALA A 29 7.75 -17.86 -6.97
N SER A 30 7.45 -17.15 -5.88
CA SER A 30 6.47 -17.57 -4.87
C SER A 30 5.03 -17.39 -5.33
N GLY A 31 4.79 -16.63 -6.40
CA GLY A 31 3.47 -16.36 -6.97
C GLY A 31 2.81 -15.06 -6.47
N MET A 32 3.58 -14.15 -5.87
CA MET A 32 3.08 -12.83 -5.50
C MET A 32 2.83 -11.96 -6.72
N THR A 33 1.83 -11.09 -6.64
CA THR A 33 1.63 -10.03 -7.63
C THR A 33 2.52 -8.85 -7.25
N VAL A 34 3.49 -8.50 -8.10
CA VAL A 34 4.35 -7.33 -7.92
C VAL A 34 3.96 -6.28 -8.95
N ILE A 35 3.65 -5.07 -8.50
CA ILE A 35 3.43 -3.90 -9.35
C ILE A 35 4.57 -2.92 -9.05
N PRO A 36 5.63 -2.92 -9.87
CA PRO A 36 6.77 -2.01 -9.71
C PRO A 36 6.34 -0.54 -9.78
N MET A 37 7.15 0.37 -9.25
CA MET A 37 6.81 1.80 -9.22
C MET A 37 6.50 2.38 -10.61
N ASP A 38 7.27 2.01 -11.64
CA ASP A 38 7.01 2.47 -13.01
C ASP A 38 5.65 2.01 -13.55
N GLU A 39 5.28 0.73 -13.34
CA GLU A 39 3.95 0.22 -13.70
C GLU A 39 2.87 0.92 -12.86
N LEU A 40 3.07 1.06 -11.55
CA LEU A 40 2.13 1.71 -10.65
C LEU A 40 1.81 3.13 -11.14
N VAL A 41 2.84 3.89 -11.49
CA VAL A 41 2.72 5.28 -11.92
C VAL A 41 2.09 5.38 -13.31
N GLU A 42 2.64 4.68 -14.32
CA GLU A 42 2.17 4.80 -15.70
C GLU A 42 0.78 4.19 -15.89
N ASP A 43 0.52 3.03 -15.30
CA ASP A 43 -0.71 2.29 -15.56
C ASP A 43 -1.88 2.66 -14.67
N TYR A 44 -1.63 3.28 -13.52
CA TYR A 44 -2.70 3.59 -12.55
C TYR A 44 -2.68 5.05 -12.10
N VAL A 45 -1.57 5.56 -11.55
CA VAL A 45 -1.55 6.91 -10.97
C VAL A 45 -1.76 7.99 -12.03
N ARG A 46 -1.05 7.94 -13.17
CA ARG A 46 -1.17 8.93 -14.25
C ARG A 46 -2.53 8.91 -14.93
N LYS A 47 -3.25 7.79 -14.88
CA LYS A 47 -4.62 7.67 -15.39
C LYS A 47 -5.66 8.27 -14.43
N GLY A 48 -5.24 8.79 -13.27
CA GLY A 48 -6.10 9.47 -12.31
C GLY A 48 -7.15 8.53 -11.71
N ALA A 49 -8.37 9.03 -11.48
CA ALA A 49 -9.41 8.31 -10.75
C ALA A 49 -9.76 6.94 -11.38
N THR A 50 -9.76 6.82 -12.71
CA THR A 50 -10.05 5.56 -13.39
C THR A 50 -8.95 4.53 -13.17
N GLY A 51 -7.68 4.93 -13.28
CA GLY A 51 -6.53 4.06 -13.01
C GLY A 51 -6.47 3.64 -11.54
N ILE A 52 -6.65 4.57 -10.61
CA ILE A 52 -6.66 4.27 -9.18
C ILE A 52 -7.81 3.31 -8.80
N THR A 53 -9.00 3.47 -9.41
CA THR A 53 -10.11 2.53 -9.20
C THR A 53 -9.78 1.14 -9.77
N ALA A 54 -9.16 1.09 -10.96
CA ALA A 54 -8.72 -0.17 -11.56
C ALA A 54 -7.65 -0.89 -10.71
N LEU A 55 -6.74 -0.13 -10.08
CA LEU A 55 -5.75 -0.67 -9.14
C LEU A 55 -6.44 -1.33 -7.94
N ALA A 56 -7.38 -0.63 -7.29
CA ALA A 56 -8.11 -1.16 -6.16
C ALA A 56 -8.89 -2.44 -6.52
N ALA A 57 -9.50 -2.48 -7.72
CA ALA A 57 -10.17 -3.67 -8.23
C ALA A 57 -9.19 -4.84 -8.45
N LYS A 58 -7.99 -4.58 -9.00
CA LYS A 58 -6.93 -5.58 -9.16
C LYS A 58 -6.47 -6.12 -7.80
N VAL A 59 -6.24 -5.26 -6.82
CA VAL A 59 -5.86 -5.66 -5.45
C VAL A 59 -6.94 -6.54 -4.82
N ALA A 60 -8.20 -6.11 -4.87
CA ALA A 60 -9.32 -6.87 -4.32
C ALA A 60 -9.47 -8.25 -4.96
N ALA A 61 -9.29 -8.35 -6.29
CA ALA A 61 -9.37 -9.60 -7.03
C ALA A 61 -8.27 -10.61 -6.64
N VAL A 62 -7.05 -10.13 -6.38
CA VAL A 62 -5.92 -11.00 -5.99
C VAL A 62 -6.03 -11.44 -4.53
N VAL A 63 -6.28 -10.50 -3.61
CA VAL A 63 -6.20 -10.78 -2.17
C VAL A 63 -7.35 -11.63 -1.67
N ALA A 64 -8.55 -11.55 -2.27
CA ALA A 64 -9.73 -12.42 -2.06
C ALA A 64 -9.89 -13.01 -0.65
N GLY A 65 -10.74 -12.43 0.20
CA GLY A 65 -10.98 -12.86 1.60
C GLY A 65 -10.28 -11.93 2.61
N PRO A 66 -10.08 -12.39 3.87
CA PRO A 66 -9.43 -11.58 4.90
C PRO A 66 -8.03 -11.16 4.49
N ALA A 67 -7.74 -9.86 4.62
CA ALA A 67 -6.54 -9.20 4.16
C ALA A 67 -5.81 -8.47 5.29
N TYR A 68 -4.49 -8.49 5.26
CA TYR A 68 -3.63 -7.62 6.05
C TYR A 68 -3.09 -6.50 5.15
N LEU A 69 -3.17 -5.25 5.59
CA LEU A 69 -2.58 -4.12 4.89
C LEU A 69 -1.33 -3.64 5.62
N SER A 70 -0.16 -3.79 5.01
CA SER A 70 1.07 -3.20 5.53
C SER A 70 1.44 -1.99 4.68
N PHE A 71 1.65 -0.84 5.33
CA PHE A 71 2.06 0.39 4.65
C PHE A 71 3.47 0.77 5.09
N ASP A 72 4.44 0.55 4.22
CA ASP A 72 5.79 1.06 4.40
C ASP A 72 5.85 2.53 3.96
N ILE A 73 6.27 3.44 4.84
CA ILE A 73 6.35 4.87 4.51
C ILE A 73 7.41 5.17 3.45
N ASP A 74 8.39 4.27 3.27
CA ASP A 74 9.44 4.41 2.27
C ASP A 74 8.93 4.21 0.82
N VAL A 75 7.67 3.81 0.62
CA VAL A 75 7.02 3.83 -0.70
C VAL A 75 6.88 5.26 -1.25
N LEU A 76 6.84 6.24 -0.36
CA LEU A 76 6.80 7.66 -0.72
C LEU A 76 8.18 8.13 -1.17
N ASP A 77 8.20 9.12 -2.06
CA ASP A 77 9.44 9.77 -2.42
C ASP A 77 10.04 10.48 -1.17
N PRO A 78 11.37 10.50 -0.99
CA PRO A 78 12.02 11.20 0.12
C PRO A 78 11.70 12.70 0.19
N ALA A 79 11.24 13.32 -0.90
CA ALA A 79 10.68 14.67 -0.88
C ALA A 79 9.43 14.82 0.02
N PHE A 80 8.74 13.72 0.31
CA PHE A 80 7.54 13.66 1.13
C PHE A 80 7.71 12.85 2.42
N ALA A 81 8.63 11.89 2.44
CA ALA A 81 8.93 11.05 3.60
C ALA A 81 10.45 10.90 3.82
N PRO A 82 11.17 11.98 4.18
CA PRO A 82 12.62 11.90 4.42
C PRO A 82 12.98 11.06 5.66
N GLY A 83 12.06 10.92 6.61
CA GLY A 83 12.24 10.24 7.88
C GLY A 83 12.00 8.74 7.81
N THR A 84 12.82 8.03 7.04
CA THR A 84 12.83 6.55 6.96
C THR A 84 14.27 6.04 6.89
N GLY A 85 14.50 4.77 7.23
CA GLY A 85 15.83 4.15 7.24
C GLY A 85 16.42 3.92 5.84
N THR A 86 15.57 3.69 4.83
CA THR A 86 15.97 3.30 3.46
C THR A 86 15.28 4.15 2.39
N PRO A 87 15.57 5.46 2.32
CA PRO A 87 14.93 6.33 1.33
C PRO A 87 15.39 5.98 -0.11
N GLU A 88 14.42 5.72 -1.00
CA GLU A 88 14.66 5.46 -2.43
C GLU A 88 14.02 6.56 -3.29
N ALA A 89 14.77 7.19 -4.19
CA ALA A 89 14.22 8.26 -5.05
C ALA A 89 13.21 7.73 -6.09
N GLY A 90 12.32 8.59 -6.58
CA GLY A 90 11.32 8.23 -7.58
C GLY A 90 10.09 7.55 -7.00
N GLY A 91 9.74 7.88 -5.75
CA GLY A 91 8.60 7.30 -5.05
C GLY A 91 7.26 8.01 -5.33
N LEU A 92 6.22 7.61 -4.61
CA LEU A 92 4.91 8.26 -4.68
C LEU A 92 4.91 9.63 -3.98
N ALA A 93 4.09 10.55 -4.47
CA ALA A 93 3.68 11.69 -3.65
C ALA A 93 2.69 11.25 -2.56
N THR A 94 2.67 11.90 -1.40
CA THR A 94 1.71 11.58 -0.31
C THR A 94 0.27 11.59 -0.81
N ARG A 95 -0.08 12.53 -1.70
CA ARG A 95 -1.43 12.61 -2.29
C ARG A 95 -1.81 11.37 -3.11
N GLU A 96 -0.83 10.72 -3.74
CA GLU A 96 -1.05 9.53 -4.58
C GLU A 96 -1.26 8.31 -3.72
N ALA A 97 -0.48 8.16 -2.64
CA ALA A 97 -0.74 7.14 -1.62
C ALA A 97 -2.13 7.29 -0.99
N GLN A 98 -2.56 8.52 -0.67
CA GLN A 98 -3.93 8.77 -0.18
C GLN A 98 -4.99 8.39 -1.21
N GLN A 99 -4.78 8.68 -2.50
CA GLN A 99 -5.71 8.26 -3.56
C GLN A 99 -5.86 6.73 -3.61
N ILE A 100 -4.74 6.01 -3.51
CA ILE A 100 -4.73 4.54 -3.47
C ILE A 100 -5.50 4.03 -2.25
N LEU A 101 -5.18 4.50 -1.04
CA LEU A 101 -5.85 4.07 0.20
C LEU A 101 -7.36 4.37 0.16
N ARG A 102 -7.78 5.52 -0.35
CA ARG A 102 -9.20 5.89 -0.47
C ARG A 102 -9.94 5.03 -1.49
N ALA A 103 -9.27 4.56 -2.54
CA ALA A 103 -9.87 3.61 -3.46
C ALA A 103 -9.98 2.20 -2.84
N LEU A 104 -9.01 1.79 -2.03
CA LEU A 104 -9.11 0.56 -1.22
C LEU A 104 -10.23 0.66 -0.19
N LEU A 105 -10.45 1.83 0.42
CA LEU A 105 -11.62 2.11 1.26
C LEU A 105 -12.92 1.90 0.47
N GLY A 106 -13.03 2.49 -0.73
CA GLY A 106 -14.20 2.28 -1.59
C GLY A 106 -14.44 0.79 -1.91
N ALA A 107 -13.37 0.03 -2.18
CA ALA A 107 -13.45 -1.41 -2.38
C ALA A 107 -13.93 -2.15 -1.11
N ALA A 108 -13.50 -1.72 0.08
CA ALA A 108 -13.94 -2.28 1.36
C ALA A 108 -15.41 -1.95 1.67
N GLU A 109 -15.86 -0.74 1.36
CA GLU A 109 -17.25 -0.31 1.51
C GLU A 109 -18.18 -1.12 0.59
N GLN A 110 -17.74 -1.41 -0.64
CA GLN A 110 -18.45 -2.27 -1.58
C GLN A 110 -18.37 -3.75 -1.22
N GLY A 111 -17.35 -4.17 -0.46
CA GLY A 111 -17.18 -5.54 0.00
C GLY A 111 -16.32 -6.41 -0.89
N ALA A 112 -15.65 -5.78 -1.84
CA ALA A 112 -14.65 -6.45 -2.66
C ALA A 112 -13.37 -6.74 -1.86
N LEU A 113 -13.10 -5.97 -0.78
CA LEU A 113 -11.92 -6.12 0.06
C LEU A 113 -12.31 -6.22 1.55
N ASP A 114 -11.75 -7.17 2.28
CA ASP A 114 -11.95 -7.30 3.74
C ASP A 114 -10.62 -7.16 4.48
N VAL A 115 -10.25 -5.94 4.85
CA VAL A 115 -9.05 -5.69 5.66
C VAL A 115 -9.36 -5.95 7.14
N VAL A 116 -8.67 -6.92 7.73
CA VAL A 116 -8.88 -7.35 9.12
C VAL A 116 -7.87 -6.76 10.10
N ALA A 117 -6.69 -6.37 9.60
CA ALA A 117 -5.64 -5.72 10.37
C ALA A 117 -4.71 -4.94 9.44
N ALA A 118 -3.99 -3.97 9.99
CA ALA A 118 -3.04 -3.17 9.25
C ALA A 118 -1.94 -2.60 10.15
N ASP A 119 -0.82 -2.23 9.54
CA ASP A 119 0.25 -1.43 10.14
C ASP A 119 0.71 -0.30 9.21
N LEU A 120 1.40 0.69 9.80
CA LEU A 120 2.22 1.66 9.09
C LEU A 120 3.61 1.61 9.73
N VAL A 121 4.63 1.32 8.92
CA VAL A 121 5.99 1.00 9.37
C VAL A 121 7.03 1.97 8.81
N GLU A 122 8.27 1.84 9.29
CA GLU A 122 9.46 2.56 8.82
C GLU A 122 9.47 4.09 9.00
N VAL A 123 8.58 4.64 9.82
CA VAL A 123 8.72 6.04 10.28
C VAL A 123 9.89 6.12 11.25
N ALA A 124 10.90 6.91 10.88
CA ALA A 124 12.11 7.15 11.65
C ALA A 124 12.23 8.65 12.03
N PRO A 125 11.67 9.07 13.19
CA PRO A 125 11.73 10.45 13.67
C PRO A 125 13.15 11.07 13.69
N PRO A 126 14.23 10.33 14.00
CA PRO A 126 15.59 10.90 13.95
C PRO A 126 16.02 11.39 12.56
N PHE A 127 15.43 10.86 11.48
CA PHE A 127 15.70 11.27 10.10
C PHE A 127 14.63 12.21 9.55
N ASP A 128 13.57 12.49 10.33
CA ASP A 128 12.43 13.26 9.86
C ASP A 128 12.72 14.76 9.89
N ALA A 129 12.52 15.42 8.75
CA ALA A 129 12.70 16.86 8.63
C ALA A 129 11.38 17.55 8.97
N ALA A 130 11.38 18.34 10.05
CA ALA A 130 10.21 19.12 10.49
C ALA A 130 8.92 18.28 10.61
N ASP A 131 9.05 17.05 11.11
CA ASP A 131 7.95 16.09 11.30
C ASP A 131 7.13 15.78 10.04
N MET A 132 7.69 16.01 8.84
CA MET A 132 7.00 15.83 7.57
C MET A 132 6.51 14.39 7.37
N THR A 133 7.38 13.43 7.66
CA THR A 133 7.10 11.99 7.52
C THR A 133 6.08 11.55 8.56
N SER A 134 6.23 12.04 9.80
CA SER A 134 5.32 11.77 10.90
C SER A 134 3.92 12.31 10.61
N LEU A 135 3.82 13.52 10.04
CA LEU A 135 2.55 14.11 9.62
C LEU A 135 1.93 13.36 8.44
N ALA A 136 2.73 12.94 7.45
CA ALA A 136 2.26 12.11 6.34
C ALA A 136 1.71 10.77 6.86
N ALA A 137 2.46 10.11 7.74
CA ALA A 137 2.08 8.85 8.38
C ALA A 137 0.78 8.97 9.18
N ALA A 138 0.61 10.04 9.97
CA ALA A 138 -0.63 10.27 10.72
C ALA A 138 -1.86 10.39 9.81
N ASN A 139 -1.74 11.08 8.68
CA ASN A 139 -2.83 11.21 7.70
C ASN A 139 -3.11 9.89 6.97
N LEU A 140 -2.07 9.12 6.63
CA LEU A 140 -2.23 7.80 5.99
C LEU A 140 -2.85 6.78 6.96
N LEU A 141 -2.45 6.79 8.24
CA LEU A 141 -3.05 5.98 9.30
C LEU A 141 -4.54 6.28 9.48
N HIS A 142 -4.95 7.54 9.34
CA HIS A 142 -6.37 7.89 9.36
C HIS A 142 -7.14 7.22 8.21
N ASP A 143 -6.61 7.25 6.99
CA ASP A 143 -7.22 6.58 5.84
C ASP A 143 -7.25 5.05 6.04
N ILE A 144 -6.18 4.45 6.58
CA ILE A 144 -6.12 3.02 6.94
C ILE A 144 -7.16 2.68 8.02
N LEU A 145 -7.33 3.52 9.04
CA LEU A 145 -8.31 3.32 10.10
C LEU A 145 -9.74 3.32 9.55
N ALA A 146 -10.05 4.19 8.58
CA ALA A 146 -11.34 4.20 7.92
C ALA A 146 -11.63 2.87 7.17
N ILE A 147 -10.61 2.30 6.52
CA ILE A 147 -10.71 0.97 5.88
C ILE A 147 -11.04 -0.10 6.92
N LEU A 148 -10.30 -0.15 8.03
CA LEU A 148 -10.51 -1.11 9.11
C LEU A 148 -11.90 -0.97 9.76
N ALA A 149 -12.33 0.27 10.01
CA ALA A 149 -13.63 0.57 10.60
C ALA A 149 -14.78 0.03 9.73
N THR A 150 -14.64 0.12 8.40
CA THR A 150 -15.58 -0.46 7.44
C THR A 150 -15.71 -1.97 7.60
N GLY A 151 -14.59 -2.69 7.71
CA GLY A 151 -14.58 -4.14 7.95
C GLY A 151 -15.28 -4.51 9.26
N VAL A 152 -15.01 -3.79 10.35
CA VAL A 152 -15.66 -3.99 11.65
C VAL A 152 -17.17 -3.76 11.58
N ALA A 153 -17.60 -2.67 10.96
CA ALA A 153 -19.02 -2.33 10.82
C ALA A 153 -19.79 -3.40 10.01
N ARG A 154 -19.18 -3.95 8.95
CA ARG A 154 -19.77 -5.01 8.15
C ARG A 154 -19.96 -6.31 8.94
N ARG A 155 -18.90 -6.76 9.64
CA ARG A 155 -18.96 -8.00 10.45
C ARG A 155 -20.03 -7.94 11.54
N ARG A 156 -20.23 -6.77 12.15
CA ARG A 156 -21.30 -6.54 13.14
C ARG A 156 -22.72 -6.57 12.57
N ARG A 157 -22.90 -6.30 11.28
CA ARG A 157 -24.22 -6.37 10.61
C ARG A 157 -24.60 -7.80 10.21
N THR A 158 -23.61 -8.68 10.06
CA THR A 158 -23.78 -10.08 9.66
C THR A 158 -23.83 -11.06 10.83
N SER A 159 -23.51 -10.60 12.05
CA SER A 159 -23.61 -11.34 13.32
C SER A 159 -24.93 -11.09 14.02
#